data_AF-A0A4D8PGT3-F1
#
_entry.id   AF-A0A4D8PGT3-F1
#
_cell.length_a   1.000
_cell.length_b   1.000
_cell.length_c   1.000
_cell.angle_alpha   90.00
_cell.angle_beta   90.00
_cell.angle_gamma   90.00
#
_symmetry.space_group_name_H-M   'P 1'
#
loop_
_entity.id
_entity.type
_entity.pdbx_description
1 polymer ?
#
loop_
_entity_poly.entity_id
_entity_poly.type
_entity_poly.pdbx_seq_one_letter_code
_entity_poly.pdbx_strand_id
1 'polypeptide(L)'
;MIARNPSLRLHKLTVSNFRGIGDRLPIDLSARLTVIHAANGTGKTSLCQAVEWLMTGKAGELAYEDLRYRLRPDAEPHVEASVLLDGEPWRLQRTRTSCRFGREGETPRSHSDTKLLEMLAPAAVEDRNKAPQTANAVRTTWLRGTHFLDATNLAVLLDSDKHSKTRREEIFADILGIRRLLDAEDGITRYLTPIRRATSGLSRQITEKEIALAAIPEDGAAADVAERELAAALAQLPPMSPSPSQKTFEERLAEAMSLHSHEDAKVGQQKVALLKGCPSIRRTGVGPRPPSE
;
A
#
# COMPACT_ATOMS: atom_id res chain seq x y z
N MET A 1 -2.82 -11.93 5.96
CA MET A 1 -2.22 -12.74 4.87
C MET A 1 -1.34 -11.81 4.06
N ILE A 2 -0.01 -12.00 4.01
CA ILE A 2 0.87 -11.10 3.25
C ILE A 2 0.56 -11.30 1.76
N ALA A 3 -0.05 -10.30 1.11
CA ALA A 3 -0.32 -10.35 -0.32
C ALA A 3 1.02 -10.56 -1.06
N ARG A 4 1.12 -11.64 -1.84
CA ARG A 4 2.31 -11.91 -2.65
C ARG A 4 2.41 -10.83 -3.72
N ASN A 5 3.61 -10.26 -3.87
CA ASN A 5 3.92 -9.39 -4.99
C ASN A 5 3.89 -10.25 -6.28
N PRO A 6 3.06 -9.93 -7.28
CA PRO A 6 3.06 -10.69 -8.52
C PRO A 6 4.42 -10.57 -9.20
N SER A 7 4.92 -11.70 -9.70
CA SER A 7 6.20 -11.70 -10.42
C SER A 7 6.01 -11.05 -11.79
N LEU A 8 6.56 -9.85 -11.96
CA LEU A 8 6.55 -9.10 -13.22
C LEU A 8 7.92 -9.17 -13.90
N ARG A 9 7.95 -9.61 -15.16
CA ARG A 9 9.16 -9.62 -15.98
C ARG A 9 8.90 -9.08 -17.37
N LEU A 10 9.73 -8.15 -17.83
CA LEU A 10 9.67 -7.57 -19.17
C LEU A 10 10.52 -8.39 -20.15
N HIS A 11 9.96 -8.81 -21.29
CA HIS A 11 10.65 -9.63 -22.29
C HIS A 11 10.95 -8.90 -23.59
N LYS A 12 9.99 -8.16 -24.10
CA LYS A 12 10.13 -7.41 -25.34
C LYS A 12 9.54 -6.04 -25.12
N LEU A 13 10.15 -5.04 -25.73
CA LEU A 13 9.71 -3.66 -25.65
C LEU A 13 9.79 -3.05 -27.05
N THR A 14 8.75 -2.34 -27.46
CA THR A 14 8.75 -1.52 -28.66
C THR A 14 8.33 -0.11 -28.29
N VAL A 15 9.15 0.87 -28.63
CA VAL A 15 8.88 2.30 -28.38
C VAL A 15 8.94 3.06 -29.68
N SER A 16 8.03 4.00 -29.88
CA SER A 16 8.04 4.92 -31.02
C SER A 16 7.42 6.26 -30.66
N ASN A 17 7.90 7.33 -31.29
CA ASN A 17 7.46 8.71 -31.10
C ASN A 17 7.44 9.16 -29.62
N PHE A 18 8.39 8.67 -28.83
CA PHE A 18 8.48 8.92 -27.39
C PHE A 18 9.77 9.66 -27.06
N ARG A 19 9.65 10.94 -26.69
CA ARG A 19 10.76 11.84 -26.28
C ARG A 19 11.93 11.92 -27.25
N GLY A 20 12.95 11.09 -27.04
CA GLY A 20 14.16 11.03 -27.87
C GLY A 20 14.13 9.89 -28.89
N ILE A 21 13.09 9.07 -28.88
CA ILE A 21 12.91 7.90 -29.74
C ILE A 21 11.87 8.26 -30.79
N GLY A 22 12.34 8.61 -31.99
CA GLY A 22 11.46 8.95 -33.11
C GLY A 22 10.84 7.70 -33.72
N ASP A 23 11.68 6.90 -34.36
CA ASP A 23 11.22 5.70 -35.09
C ASP A 23 10.97 4.51 -34.18
N ARG A 24 10.34 3.47 -34.75
CA ARG A 24 10.04 2.24 -34.04
C ARG A 24 11.31 1.54 -33.62
N LEU A 25 11.53 1.45 -32.31
CA LEU A 25 12.69 0.81 -31.69
C LEU A 25 12.26 -0.48 -30.97
N PRO A 26 12.38 -1.65 -31.60
CA PRO A 26 12.19 -2.95 -30.95
C PRO A 26 13.43 -3.32 -30.14
N ILE A 27 13.22 -3.80 -28.91
CA ILE A 27 14.28 -4.18 -27.97
C ILE A 27 13.92 -5.52 -27.35
N ASP A 28 14.87 -6.44 -27.36
CA ASP A 28 14.78 -7.71 -26.66
C ASP A 28 15.35 -7.56 -25.23
N LEU A 29 14.49 -7.82 -24.25
CA LEU A 29 14.77 -7.77 -22.81
C LEU A 29 14.63 -9.17 -22.18
N SER A 30 14.63 -10.24 -22.99
CA SER A 30 14.42 -11.61 -22.53
C SER A 30 15.54 -12.19 -21.69
N ALA A 31 16.73 -11.59 -21.73
CA ALA A 31 17.84 -11.92 -20.84
C ALA A 31 17.49 -11.65 -19.37
N ARG A 32 18.27 -12.21 -18.44
CA ARG A 32 18.10 -11.93 -16.99
C ARG A 32 18.65 -10.56 -16.60
N LEU A 33 19.71 -10.13 -17.29
CA LEU A 33 20.33 -8.83 -17.17
C LEU A 33 20.53 -8.29 -18.58
N THR A 34 19.95 -7.13 -18.85
CA THR A 34 20.16 -6.40 -20.10
C THR A 34 20.78 -5.05 -19.78
N VAL A 35 21.96 -4.78 -20.36
CA VAL A 35 22.65 -3.50 -20.23
C VAL A 35 22.43 -2.68 -21.48
N ILE A 36 21.90 -1.47 -21.30
CA ILE A 36 21.64 -0.54 -22.41
C ILE A 36 22.73 0.52 -22.41
N HIS A 37 23.63 0.45 -23.39
CA HIS A 37 24.74 1.38 -23.56
C HIS A 37 24.53 2.23 -24.82
N ALA A 38 24.62 3.54 -24.66
CA ALA A 38 24.58 4.54 -25.74
C ALA A 38 25.18 5.86 -25.25
N ALA A 39 25.48 6.78 -26.16
CA ALA A 39 25.91 8.13 -25.81
C ALA A 39 24.83 8.90 -25.04
N ASN A 40 25.23 10.00 -24.38
CA ASN A 40 24.27 10.88 -23.72
C ASN A 40 23.36 11.54 -24.75
N GLY A 41 22.08 11.69 -24.40
CA GLY A 41 21.06 12.23 -25.32
C GLY A 41 20.45 11.23 -26.30
N THR A 42 20.95 9.99 -26.42
CA THR A 42 20.41 8.97 -27.35
C THR A 42 19.09 8.32 -26.89
N GLY A 43 18.48 8.80 -25.80
CA GLY A 43 17.17 8.32 -25.35
C GLY A 43 17.18 7.14 -24.36
N LYS A 44 18.32 6.83 -23.71
CA LYS A 44 18.39 5.79 -22.65
C LYS A 44 17.38 6.04 -21.53
N THR A 45 17.37 7.24 -20.97
CA THR A 45 16.40 7.63 -19.93
C THR A 45 14.98 7.67 -20.47
N SER A 46 14.79 8.11 -21.72
CA SER A 46 13.50 8.10 -22.40
C SER A 46 12.92 6.69 -22.51
N LEU A 47 13.77 5.69 -22.70
CA LEU A 47 13.35 4.29 -22.74
C LEU A 47 12.85 3.80 -21.38
N CYS A 48 13.56 4.10 -20.30
CA CYS A 48 13.11 3.78 -18.94
C CYS A 48 11.77 4.46 -18.62
N GLN A 49 11.63 5.73 -19.00
CA GLN A 49 10.40 6.51 -18.86
C GLN A 49 9.25 5.95 -19.71
N ALA A 50 9.53 5.37 -20.88
CA ALA A 50 8.53 4.72 -21.71
C ALA A 50 7.95 3.47 -21.02
N VAL A 51 8.79 2.67 -20.38
CA VAL A 51 8.36 1.51 -19.58
C VAL A 51 7.54 1.95 -18.37
N GLU A 52 8.00 2.99 -17.66
CA GLU A 52 7.28 3.58 -16.53
C GLU A 52 5.88 4.07 -16.95
N TRP A 53 5.80 4.77 -18.09
CA TRP A 53 4.55 5.24 -18.66
C TRP A 53 3.63 4.10 -19.05
N LEU A 54 4.15 3.07 -19.72
CA LEU A 54 3.38 1.88 -20.09
C LEU A 54 2.68 1.26 -18.87
N MET A 55 3.43 1.06 -17.79
CA MET A 55 2.95 0.35 -16.59
C MET A 55 2.04 1.20 -15.71
N THR A 56 2.31 2.51 -15.60
CA THR A 56 1.66 3.36 -14.58
C THR A 56 0.77 4.47 -15.15
N GLY A 57 0.90 4.76 -16.44
CA GLY A 57 0.33 5.95 -17.07
C GLY A 57 1.07 7.25 -16.77
N LYS A 58 2.18 7.20 -16.02
CA LYS A 58 3.04 8.34 -15.68
C LYS A 58 4.50 8.07 -16.01
N ALA A 59 5.28 9.12 -16.27
CA ALA A 59 6.73 9.03 -16.45
C ALA A 59 7.41 10.11 -15.62
N GLY A 60 7.75 9.80 -14.37
CA GLY A 60 8.14 10.82 -13.40
C GLY A 60 7.10 11.93 -13.26
N GLU A 61 7.58 13.17 -13.17
CA GLU A 61 6.77 14.39 -13.09
C GLU A 61 6.49 15.03 -14.47
N LEU A 62 6.71 14.29 -15.56
CA LEU A 62 6.56 14.82 -16.91
C LEU A 62 5.07 14.95 -17.29
N ALA A 63 4.73 16.08 -17.92
CA ALA A 63 3.44 16.23 -18.57
C ALA A 63 3.40 15.38 -19.86
N TYR A 64 2.19 15.06 -20.33
CA TYR A 64 2.04 14.26 -21.55
C TYR A 64 2.75 14.89 -22.77
N GLU A 65 2.68 16.21 -22.91
CA GLU A 65 3.33 16.91 -24.03
C GLU A 65 4.86 16.71 -24.03
N ASP A 66 5.46 16.54 -22.86
CA ASP A 66 6.88 16.24 -22.71
C ASP A 66 7.22 14.79 -23.09
N LEU A 67 6.23 13.91 -23.28
CA LEU A 67 6.44 12.53 -23.72
C LEU A 67 6.57 12.42 -25.24
N ARG A 68 6.16 13.46 -25.99
CA ARG A 68 6.14 13.42 -27.45
C ARG A 68 7.52 13.58 -28.06
N TYR A 69 7.72 12.96 -29.22
CA TYR A 69 8.95 13.14 -29.97
C TYR A 69 9.03 14.56 -30.55
N ARG A 70 10.08 15.29 -30.17
CA ARG A 70 10.21 16.74 -30.48
C ARG A 70 10.19 17.06 -31.97
N LEU A 71 10.73 16.18 -32.82
CA LEU A 71 10.81 16.44 -34.27
C LEU A 71 9.55 15.99 -35.04
N ARG A 72 8.63 15.27 -34.39
CA ARG A 72 7.32 14.90 -34.97
C ARG A 72 6.22 15.13 -33.92
N PRO A 73 5.87 16.40 -33.64
CA PRO A 73 4.87 16.74 -32.65
C PRO A 73 3.44 16.41 -33.11
N ASP A 74 3.22 15.86 -34.29
CA ASP A 74 1.91 15.32 -34.68
C ASP A 74 1.81 13.82 -34.43
N ALA A 75 2.95 13.13 -34.27
CA ALA A 75 2.98 11.71 -34.02
C ALA A 75 2.60 11.40 -32.57
N GLU A 76 1.81 10.35 -32.37
CA GLU A 76 1.41 9.89 -31.03
C GLU A 76 2.47 8.95 -30.45
N PRO A 77 2.91 9.15 -29.19
CA PRO A 77 3.75 8.20 -28.49
C PRO A 77 3.05 6.86 -28.38
N HIS A 78 3.79 5.81 -28.71
CA HIS A 78 3.32 4.44 -28.63
C HIS A 78 4.37 3.58 -27.97
N VAL A 79 3.95 2.84 -26.94
CA VAL A 79 4.77 1.89 -26.21
C VAL A 79 4.05 0.56 -26.14
N GLU A 80 4.76 -0.51 -26.44
CA GLU A 80 4.26 -1.87 -26.39
C GLU A 80 5.27 -2.76 -25.68
N ALA A 81 4.79 -3.71 -24.87
CA ALA A 81 5.63 -4.74 -24.28
C ALA A 81 4.98 -6.12 -24.25
N SER A 82 5.82 -7.15 -24.33
CA SER A 82 5.49 -8.49 -23.84
C SER A 82 6.06 -8.65 -22.43
N VAL A 83 5.23 -9.05 -21.47
CA VAL A 83 5.59 -9.25 -20.07
C VAL A 83 5.16 -10.64 -19.61
N LEU A 84 5.87 -11.22 -18.65
CA LEU A 84 5.34 -12.32 -17.82
C LEU A 84 4.78 -11.72 -16.53
N LEU A 85 3.55 -12.09 -16.20
CA LEU A 85 2.88 -11.79 -14.94
C LEU A 85 2.51 -13.11 -14.29
N ASP A 86 3.14 -13.44 -13.17
CA ASP A 86 2.95 -14.72 -12.46
C ASP A 86 3.17 -15.95 -13.35
N GLY A 87 4.14 -15.84 -14.26
CA GLY A 87 4.48 -16.88 -15.24
C GLY A 87 3.57 -16.93 -16.47
N GLU A 88 2.49 -16.16 -16.50
CA GLU A 88 1.61 -16.05 -17.65
C GLU A 88 2.08 -14.94 -18.60
N PRO A 89 2.11 -15.16 -19.92
CA PRO A 89 2.52 -14.14 -20.88
C PRO A 89 1.38 -13.18 -21.21
N TRP A 90 1.70 -11.88 -21.14
CA TRP A 90 0.78 -10.77 -21.43
C TRP A 90 1.41 -9.80 -22.42
N ARG A 91 0.55 -9.16 -23.21
CA ARG A 91 0.91 -8.05 -24.07
C ARG A 91 0.28 -6.77 -23.54
N LEU A 92 1.08 -5.74 -23.34
CA LEU A 92 0.67 -4.42 -22.90
C LEU A 92 0.93 -3.41 -24.02
N GLN A 93 0.02 -2.48 -24.25
CA GLN A 93 0.15 -1.39 -25.22
C GLN A 93 -0.40 -0.12 -24.61
N ARG A 94 0.28 1.00 -24.81
CA ARG A 94 -0.18 2.31 -24.37
C ARG A 94 0.01 3.36 -25.45
N THR A 95 -1.02 4.18 -25.60
CA THR A 95 -1.04 5.44 -26.35
C THR A 95 -1.54 6.54 -25.40
N ARG A 96 -1.75 7.78 -25.90
CA ARG A 96 -2.27 8.88 -25.07
C ARG A 96 -3.61 8.55 -24.43
N THR A 97 -4.49 7.98 -25.23
CA THR A 97 -5.91 7.82 -24.91
C THR A 97 -6.29 6.40 -24.55
N SER A 98 -5.39 5.43 -24.74
CA SER A 98 -5.72 4.03 -24.52
C SER A 98 -4.59 3.26 -23.84
N CYS A 99 -5.00 2.43 -22.88
CA CYS A 99 -4.20 1.36 -22.32
C CYS A 99 -4.85 0.05 -22.75
N ARG A 100 -4.15 -0.76 -23.54
CA ARG A 100 -4.64 -2.04 -24.03
C ARG A 100 -3.79 -3.17 -23.48
N PHE A 101 -4.43 -4.25 -23.07
CA PHE A 101 -3.71 -5.45 -22.67
C PHE A 101 -4.53 -6.72 -22.87
N GLY A 102 -3.85 -7.86 -22.89
CA GLY A 102 -4.43 -9.18 -23.02
C GLY A 102 -3.36 -10.26 -22.88
N ARG A 103 -3.77 -11.53 -22.79
CA ARG A 103 -2.83 -12.65 -22.80
C ARG A 103 -2.12 -12.72 -24.15
N GLU A 104 -0.89 -13.20 -24.16
CA GLU A 104 -0.14 -13.36 -25.41
C GLU A 104 -0.86 -14.38 -26.32
N GLY A 105 -1.05 -14.02 -27.60
CA GLY A 105 -1.88 -14.78 -28.55
C GLY A 105 -3.33 -14.27 -28.67
N GLU A 106 -3.82 -13.48 -27.72
CA GLU A 106 -5.10 -12.78 -27.83
C GLU A 106 -4.93 -11.36 -28.37
N THR A 107 -5.97 -10.80 -28.99
CA THR A 107 -6.00 -9.40 -29.38
C THR A 107 -6.14 -8.52 -28.12
N PRO A 108 -5.16 -7.63 -27.82
CA PRO A 108 -5.23 -6.75 -26.64
C PRO A 108 -6.47 -5.86 -26.69
N ARG A 109 -7.22 -5.83 -25.59
CA ARG A 109 -8.44 -5.01 -25.46
C ARG A 109 -8.15 -3.75 -24.67
N SER A 110 -8.92 -2.70 -24.94
CA SER A 110 -8.81 -1.45 -24.18
C SER A 110 -9.38 -1.64 -22.78
N HIS A 111 -8.63 -1.18 -21.79
CA HIS A 111 -8.98 -1.23 -20.37
C HIS A 111 -8.66 0.11 -19.71
N SER A 112 -9.20 0.33 -18.51
CA SER A 112 -8.84 1.50 -17.71
C SER A 112 -7.47 1.32 -17.06
N ASP A 113 -6.79 2.44 -16.78
CA ASP A 113 -5.53 2.43 -16.03
C ASP A 113 -5.68 1.80 -14.65
N THR A 114 -6.83 2.01 -13.99
CA THR A 114 -7.19 1.33 -12.74
C THR A 114 -7.07 -0.18 -12.87
N LYS A 115 -7.56 -0.76 -13.98
CA LYS A 115 -7.55 -2.21 -14.17
C LYS A 115 -6.14 -2.75 -14.40
N LEU A 116 -5.29 -2.01 -15.11
CA LEU A 116 -3.89 -2.38 -15.26
C LEU A 116 -3.17 -2.33 -13.90
N LEU A 117 -3.33 -1.23 -13.16
CA LEU A 117 -2.69 -1.06 -11.86
C LEU A 117 -3.15 -2.12 -10.85
N GLU A 118 -4.43 -2.50 -10.84
CA GLU A 118 -4.94 -3.61 -10.03
C GLU A 118 -4.25 -4.95 -10.34
N MET A 119 -3.93 -5.19 -11.61
CA MET A 119 -3.26 -6.41 -12.06
C MET A 119 -1.76 -6.40 -11.70
N LEU A 120 -1.08 -5.26 -11.89
CA LEU A 120 0.36 -5.13 -11.66
C LEU A 120 0.70 -4.98 -10.18
N ALA A 121 -0.17 -4.35 -9.39
CA ALA A 121 0.07 -4.04 -7.98
C ALA A 121 -1.15 -4.36 -7.09
N PRO A 122 -1.64 -5.61 -7.08
CA PRO A 122 -2.77 -6.00 -6.25
C PRO A 122 -2.43 -5.88 -4.76
N ALA A 123 -1.17 -6.16 -4.38
CA ALA A 123 -0.70 -6.14 -3.00
C ALA A 123 -0.51 -4.73 -2.40
N ALA A 124 -0.52 -3.68 -3.23
CA ALA A 124 -0.27 -2.32 -2.76
C ALA A 124 -1.45 -1.72 -1.96
N VAL A 125 -2.66 -2.27 -2.13
CA VAL A 125 -3.88 -1.75 -1.48
C VAL A 125 -4.65 -2.91 -0.86
N GLU A 126 -4.66 -2.97 0.48
CA GLU A 126 -5.44 -3.98 1.24
C GLU A 126 -6.92 -3.59 1.35
N ASP A 127 -7.19 -2.30 1.60
CA ASP A 127 -8.53 -1.78 1.77
C ASP A 127 -9.23 -1.59 0.41
N ARG A 128 -10.14 -2.52 0.09
CA ARG A 128 -10.95 -2.50 -1.13
C ARG A 128 -11.96 -1.35 -1.17
N ASN A 129 -12.25 -0.71 -0.04
CA ASN A 129 -13.20 0.40 0.05
C ASN A 129 -12.54 1.77 -0.18
N LYS A 130 -11.21 1.83 -0.35
CA LYS A 130 -10.54 3.09 -0.72
C LYS A 130 -11.06 3.61 -2.06
N ALA A 131 -11.24 4.93 -2.12
CA ALA A 131 -11.60 5.62 -3.35
C ALA A 131 -10.62 5.23 -4.48
N PRO A 132 -11.10 4.95 -5.70
CA PRO A 132 -10.27 4.45 -6.80
C PRO A 132 -9.05 5.33 -7.13
N GLN A 133 -9.20 6.66 -7.00
CA GLN A 133 -8.11 7.61 -7.25
C GLN A 133 -6.95 7.44 -6.25
N THR A 134 -7.29 7.33 -4.96
CA THR A 134 -6.32 7.08 -3.89
C THR A 134 -5.65 5.72 -4.07
N ALA A 135 -6.42 4.69 -4.43
CA ALA A 135 -5.88 3.36 -4.69
C ALA A 135 -4.89 3.36 -5.87
N ASN A 136 -5.21 4.06 -6.96
CA ASN A 136 -4.31 4.19 -8.11
C ASN A 136 -3.03 4.95 -7.79
N ALA A 137 -3.11 6.02 -7.00
CA ALA A 137 -1.93 6.75 -6.53
C ALA A 137 -1.01 5.84 -5.72
N VAL A 138 -1.54 5.08 -4.76
CA VAL A 138 -0.78 4.12 -3.94
C VAL A 138 -0.14 3.03 -4.81
N ARG A 139 -0.88 2.44 -5.75
CA ARG A 139 -0.36 1.42 -6.68
C ARG A 139 0.76 1.97 -7.57
N THR A 140 0.60 3.19 -8.06
CA THR A 140 1.61 3.86 -8.89
C THR A 140 2.88 4.09 -8.09
N THR A 141 2.78 4.68 -6.90
CA THR A 141 3.93 4.90 -6.01
C THR A 141 4.64 3.59 -5.69
N TRP A 142 3.88 2.56 -5.33
CA TRP A 142 4.44 1.25 -5.02
C TRP A 142 5.15 0.60 -6.21
N LEU A 143 4.57 0.63 -7.42
CA LEU A 143 5.22 0.10 -8.63
C LEU A 143 6.52 0.84 -8.93
N ARG A 144 6.49 2.18 -8.86
CA ARG A 144 7.68 3.00 -9.06
C ARG A 144 8.77 2.65 -8.05
N GLY A 145 8.43 2.60 -6.77
CA GLY A 145 9.37 2.31 -5.68
C GLY A 145 9.98 0.90 -5.71
N THR A 146 9.21 -0.10 -6.17
CA THR A 146 9.66 -1.51 -6.19
C THR A 146 10.34 -1.92 -7.50
N HIS A 147 9.97 -1.33 -8.64
CA HIS A 147 10.44 -1.77 -9.97
C HIS A 147 11.34 -0.76 -10.68
N PHE A 148 11.35 0.51 -10.26
CA PHE A 148 12.14 1.56 -10.90
C PHE A 148 13.11 2.17 -9.90
N LEU A 149 14.40 2.10 -10.23
CA LEU A 149 15.45 2.72 -9.45
C LEU A 149 16.09 3.83 -10.28
N ASP A 150 15.75 5.08 -9.97
CA ASP A 150 16.30 6.25 -10.65
C ASP A 150 17.59 6.76 -9.99
N ALA A 151 18.29 7.66 -10.69
CA ALA A 151 19.55 8.23 -10.22
C ALA A 151 19.38 9.08 -8.95
N THR A 152 18.21 9.71 -8.77
CA THR A 152 17.91 10.54 -7.60
C THR A 152 17.80 9.67 -6.35
N ASN A 153 17.05 8.56 -6.44
CA ASN A 153 16.89 7.59 -5.37
C ASN A 153 18.23 6.94 -5.03
N LEU A 154 19.05 6.59 -6.03
CA LEU A 154 20.40 6.07 -5.82
C LEU A 154 21.31 7.06 -5.09
N ALA A 155 21.26 8.35 -5.43
CA ALA A 155 22.05 9.37 -4.77
C ALA A 155 21.69 9.50 -3.28
N VAL A 156 20.39 9.46 -2.95
CA VAL A 156 19.91 9.51 -1.56
C VAL A 156 20.36 8.28 -0.77
N LEU A 157 20.45 7.09 -1.40
CA LEU A 157 20.93 5.88 -0.74
C LEU A 157 22.42 5.94 -0.37
N LEU A 158 23.22 6.61 -1.19
CA LEU A 158 24.66 6.78 -0.97
C LEU A 158 25.01 7.91 -0.01
N ASP A 159 24.10 8.88 0.13
CA ASP A 159 24.29 10.02 1.03
C ASP A 159 24.19 9.58 2.50
N SER A 160 25.21 9.92 3.29
CA SER A 160 25.34 9.53 4.70
C SER A 160 24.64 10.48 5.67
N ASP A 161 24.17 11.63 5.19
CA ASP A 161 23.74 12.71 6.04
C ASP A 161 22.56 12.34 6.96
N LYS A 162 22.59 12.88 8.19
CA LYS A 162 21.56 12.67 9.22
C LYS A 162 20.17 13.13 8.73
N HIS A 163 20.13 14.15 7.88
CA HIS A 163 18.91 14.67 7.26
C HIS A 163 18.34 13.73 6.19
N SER A 164 19.16 12.85 5.62
CA SER A 164 18.78 11.88 4.58
C SER A 164 18.36 10.53 5.18
N LYS A 165 18.45 10.34 6.51
CA LYS A 165 18.13 9.07 7.18
C LYS A 165 16.68 8.63 6.93
N THR A 166 15.72 9.50 7.23
CA THR A 166 14.30 9.21 7.03
C THR A 166 14.04 8.87 5.57
N ARG A 167 14.50 9.70 4.64
CA ARG A 167 14.27 9.46 3.20
C ARG A 167 14.89 8.15 2.69
N ARG A 168 16.03 7.72 3.24
CA ARG A 168 16.60 6.39 2.94
C ARG A 168 15.73 5.26 3.48
N GLU A 169 15.23 5.37 4.71
CA GLU A 169 14.29 4.40 5.29
C GLU A 169 13.05 4.26 4.40
N GLU A 170 12.54 5.37 3.86
CA GLU A 170 11.43 5.36 2.90
C GLU A 170 11.79 4.63 1.59
N ILE A 171 12.94 4.94 0.97
CA ILE A 171 13.38 4.28 -0.27
C ILE A 171 13.61 2.78 -0.06
N PHE A 172 14.22 2.38 1.06
CA PHE A 172 14.37 0.96 1.38
C PHE A 172 13.02 0.28 1.58
N ALA A 173 12.08 0.95 2.25
CA ALA A 173 10.75 0.43 2.44
C ALA A 173 10.00 0.28 1.12
N ASP A 174 10.19 1.21 0.19
CA ASP A 174 9.67 1.14 -1.17
C ASP A 174 10.27 -0.05 -1.94
N ILE A 175 11.60 -0.18 -1.97
CA ILE A 175 12.31 -1.28 -2.67
C ILE A 175 11.89 -2.64 -2.13
N LEU A 176 11.78 -2.76 -0.80
CA LEU A 176 11.36 -4.00 -0.13
C LEU A 176 9.84 -4.22 -0.20
N GLY A 177 9.06 -3.26 -0.69
CA GLY A 177 7.60 -3.33 -0.76
C GLY A 177 6.90 -3.29 0.60
N ILE A 178 7.56 -2.76 1.64
CA ILE A 178 7.08 -2.65 3.02
C ILE A 178 6.63 -1.24 3.41
N ARG A 179 6.62 -0.27 2.49
CA ARG A 179 6.17 1.13 2.73
C ARG A 179 4.85 1.23 3.50
N ARG A 180 3.91 0.34 3.22
CA ARG A 180 2.61 0.25 3.93
C ARG A 180 2.74 0.05 5.45
N LEU A 181 3.80 -0.64 5.90
CA LEU A 181 4.03 -0.88 7.33
C LEU A 181 4.50 0.39 8.03
N LEU A 182 5.34 1.19 7.36
CA LEU A 182 5.73 2.50 7.85
C LEU A 182 4.53 3.45 7.90
N ASP A 183 3.71 3.47 6.85
CA ASP A 183 2.50 4.30 6.84
C ASP A 183 1.50 3.89 7.95
N ALA A 184 1.40 2.60 8.24
CA ALA A 184 0.58 2.09 9.34
C ALA A 184 1.13 2.48 10.71
N GLU A 185 2.45 2.40 10.91
CA GLU A 185 3.14 2.85 12.13
C GLU A 185 2.93 4.34 12.38
N ASP A 186 3.09 5.17 11.34
CA ASP A 186 2.82 6.61 11.39
C ASP A 186 1.37 6.88 11.75
N GLY A 187 0.44 6.14 11.12
CA GLY A 187 -0.99 6.20 11.42
C GLY A 187 -1.28 5.92 12.89
N ILE A 188 -0.75 4.82 13.43
CA ILE A 188 -0.92 4.43 14.83
C ILE A 188 -0.32 5.50 15.76
N THR A 189 0.86 6.02 15.43
CA THR A 189 1.55 7.04 16.23
C THR A 189 0.76 8.34 16.34
N ARG A 190 0.06 8.74 15.26
CA ARG A 190 -0.85 9.90 15.27
C ARG A 190 -2.02 9.75 16.23
N TYR A 191 -2.48 8.53 16.50
CA TYR A 191 -3.54 8.27 17.49
C TYR A 191 -3.00 8.05 18.90
N LEU A 192 -1.89 7.31 19.03
CA LEU A 192 -1.26 7.06 20.32
C LEU A 192 -0.80 8.34 21.01
N THR A 193 -0.30 9.32 20.26
CA THR A 193 0.25 10.55 20.84
C THR A 193 -0.82 11.38 21.57
N PRO A 194 -1.98 11.72 20.96
CA PRO A 194 -3.09 12.37 21.67
C PRO A 194 -3.63 11.53 22.84
N ILE A 195 -3.80 10.22 22.66
CA ILE A 195 -4.32 9.34 23.72
C ILE A 195 -3.41 9.39 24.94
N ARG A 196 -2.10 9.19 24.75
CA ARG A 196 -1.12 9.27 25.84
C ARG A 196 -1.16 10.61 26.55
N ARG A 197 -1.24 11.72 25.80
CA ARG A 197 -1.37 13.07 26.37
C ARG A 197 -2.63 13.22 27.23
N ALA A 198 -3.77 12.77 26.72
CA ALA A 198 -5.05 12.83 27.43
C ALA A 198 -5.01 11.97 28.71
N THR A 199 -4.49 10.75 28.64
CA THR A 199 -4.33 9.87 29.80
C THR A 199 -3.44 10.51 30.86
N SER A 200 -2.27 11.05 30.48
CA SER A 200 -1.39 11.73 31.43
C SER A 200 -2.02 12.98 32.05
N GLY A 201 -2.84 13.73 31.30
CA GLY A 201 -3.57 14.88 31.82
C GLY A 201 -4.65 14.48 32.83
N LEU A 202 -5.42 13.44 32.52
CA LEU A 202 -6.45 12.89 33.43
C LEU A 202 -5.83 12.32 34.70
N SER A 203 -4.74 11.55 34.60
CA SER A 203 -4.02 11.04 35.78
C SER A 203 -3.56 12.17 36.70
N ARG A 204 -3.04 13.27 36.14
CA ARG A 204 -2.66 14.44 36.93
C ARG A 204 -3.87 15.09 37.63
N GLN A 205 -5.00 15.25 36.93
CA GLN A 205 -6.22 15.80 37.51
C GLN A 205 -6.77 14.93 38.64
N ILE A 206 -6.70 13.60 38.50
CA ILE A 206 -7.09 12.65 39.55
C ILE A 206 -6.21 12.88 40.79
N THR A 207 -4.89 12.91 40.64
CA THR A 207 -3.97 13.14 41.75
C THR A 207 -4.21 14.51 42.42
N GLU A 208 -4.43 15.57 41.63
CA GLU A 208 -4.75 16.90 42.17
C GLU A 208 -6.07 16.88 42.97
N LYS A 209 -7.08 16.15 42.49
CA LYS A 209 -8.37 15.99 43.20
C LYS A 209 -8.25 15.13 44.46
N GLU A 210 -7.47 14.05 44.43
CA GLU A 210 -7.19 13.21 45.60
C GLU A 210 -6.51 13.99 46.71
N ILE A 211 -5.50 14.81 46.37
CA ILE A 211 -4.83 15.71 47.33
C ILE A 211 -5.81 16.74 47.90
N ALA A 212 -6.66 17.34 47.04
CA ALA A 212 -7.67 18.30 47.49
C ALA A 212 -8.69 17.66 48.43
N LEU A 213 -9.10 16.41 48.18
CA LEU A 213 -10.02 15.66 49.03
C LEU A 213 -9.39 15.36 50.40
N ALA A 214 -8.12 14.95 50.43
CA ALA A 214 -7.39 14.65 51.66
C ALA A 214 -7.13 15.89 52.54
N ALA A 215 -7.22 17.10 51.97
CA ALA A 215 -7.05 18.35 52.69
C ALA A 215 -8.35 18.88 53.34
N ILE A 216 -9.50 18.24 53.12
CA ILE A 216 -10.77 18.61 53.75
C ILE A 216 -10.75 18.12 55.22
N PRO A 217 -10.93 19.00 56.23
CA PRO A 217 -10.95 18.59 57.63
C PRO A 217 -12.16 17.68 57.94
N GLU A 218 -11.95 16.58 58.68
CA GLU A 218 -13.00 15.64 59.10
C GLU A 218 -13.92 16.17 60.21
N ASP A 219 -14.20 17.48 60.25
CA ASP A 219 -15.25 18.01 61.13
C ASP A 219 -16.60 17.82 60.43
N GLY A 220 -17.42 16.91 60.98
CA GLY A 220 -18.68 16.38 60.42
C GLY A 220 -19.78 17.40 60.08
N ALA A 221 -19.54 18.71 60.24
CA ALA A 221 -20.43 19.77 59.76
C ALA A 221 -20.16 20.18 58.30
N ALA A 222 -18.97 19.89 57.75
CA ALA A 222 -18.60 20.24 56.37
C ALA A 222 -19.03 19.19 55.32
N ALA A 223 -19.27 17.95 55.74
CA ALA A 223 -19.70 16.86 54.86
C ALA A 223 -21.06 17.13 54.19
N ASP A 224 -22.01 17.70 54.93
CA ASP A 224 -23.37 18.02 54.44
C ASP A 224 -23.38 19.17 53.41
N VAL A 225 -22.39 20.06 53.47
CA VAL A 225 -22.20 21.16 52.51
C VAL A 225 -21.45 20.66 51.28
N ALA A 226 -20.39 19.87 51.47
CA ALA A 226 -19.62 19.28 50.38
C ALA A 226 -20.45 18.29 49.55
N GLU A 227 -21.33 17.51 50.18
CA GLU A 227 -22.23 16.56 49.51
C GLU A 227 -23.31 17.30 48.69
N ARG A 228 -23.81 18.44 49.19
CA ARG A 228 -24.70 19.35 48.44
C ARG A 228 -24.00 20.04 47.27
N GLU A 229 -22.76 20.48 47.43
CA GLU A 229 -21.98 21.10 46.35
C GLU A 229 -21.59 20.07 45.28
N LEU A 230 -21.24 18.84 45.68
CA LEU A 230 -20.95 17.74 44.76
C LEU A 230 -22.20 17.33 43.98
N ALA A 231 -23.36 17.24 44.64
CA ALA A 231 -24.64 16.97 43.99
C ALA A 231 -25.05 18.09 43.01
N ALA A 232 -24.81 19.35 43.39
CA ALA A 232 -25.07 20.50 42.51
C ALA A 232 -24.12 20.53 41.31
N ALA A 233 -22.83 20.17 41.48
CA ALA A 233 -21.86 20.08 40.40
C ALA A 233 -22.16 18.90 39.45
N LEU A 234 -22.58 17.75 39.99
CA LEU A 234 -23.03 16.60 39.19
C LEU A 234 -24.30 16.92 38.37
N ALA A 235 -25.19 17.76 38.89
CA ALA A 235 -26.39 18.22 38.18
C ALA A 235 -26.10 19.25 37.07
N GLN A 236 -24.97 19.95 37.13
CA GLN A 236 -24.52 20.91 36.12
C GLN A 236 -23.61 20.29 35.05
N LEU A 237 -23.18 19.05 35.22
CA LEU A 237 -22.50 18.33 34.15
C LEU A 237 -23.48 18.13 32.99
N PRO A 238 -23.14 18.54 31.76
CA PRO A 238 -23.97 18.23 30.61
C PRO A 238 -24.12 16.70 30.54
N PRO A 239 -25.31 16.18 30.11
CA PRO A 239 -25.46 14.75 29.90
C PRO A 239 -24.29 14.30 29.03
N MET A 240 -23.63 13.21 29.42
CA MET A 240 -22.61 12.54 28.61
C MET A 240 -23.26 12.04 27.32
N SER A 241 -23.58 12.98 26.45
CA SER A 241 -23.84 12.79 25.05
C SER A 241 -22.43 12.58 24.50
N PRO A 242 -22.12 11.40 23.94
CA PRO A 242 -20.84 11.23 23.29
C PRO A 242 -20.68 12.38 22.30
N SER A 243 -19.59 13.12 22.45
CA SER A 243 -19.27 14.21 21.53
C SER A 243 -19.34 13.69 20.09
N PRO A 244 -19.69 14.52 19.09
CA PRO A 244 -19.80 14.05 17.71
C PRO A 244 -18.50 13.38 17.19
N SER A 245 -17.34 13.68 17.80
CA SER A 245 -16.06 13.00 17.59
C SER A 245 -15.93 11.63 18.29
N GLN A 246 -16.65 11.39 19.40
CA GLN A 246 -16.72 10.09 20.08
C GLN A 246 -17.75 9.15 19.44
N LYS A 247 -18.90 9.65 18.97
CA LYS A 247 -19.85 8.82 18.19
C LYS A 247 -19.20 8.29 16.91
N THR A 248 -18.46 9.14 16.20
CA THR A 248 -17.68 8.72 15.03
C THR A 248 -16.52 7.80 15.39
N PHE A 249 -15.99 7.85 16.62
CA PHE A 249 -14.96 6.91 17.09
C PHE A 249 -15.56 5.53 17.39
N GLU A 250 -16.66 5.45 18.14
CA GLU A 250 -17.33 4.19 18.45
C GLU A 250 -17.90 3.53 17.19
N GLU A 251 -18.47 4.31 16.27
CA GLU A 251 -18.95 3.81 14.98
C GLU A 251 -17.79 3.28 14.13
N ARG A 252 -16.64 3.98 14.05
CA ARG A 252 -15.47 3.53 13.28
C ARG A 252 -14.71 2.39 13.94
N LEU A 253 -14.70 2.32 15.27
CA LEU A 253 -14.14 1.20 16.03
C LEU A 253 -15.04 -0.03 15.91
N ALA A 254 -16.36 0.13 15.98
CA ALA A 254 -17.33 -0.93 15.72
C ALA A 254 -17.30 -1.40 14.26
N GLU A 255 -17.10 -0.50 13.30
CA GLU A 255 -16.90 -0.84 11.89
C GLU A 255 -15.58 -1.62 11.68
N ALA A 256 -14.48 -1.16 12.29
CA ALA A 256 -13.18 -1.85 12.25
C ALA A 256 -13.22 -3.23 12.93
N MET A 257 -13.92 -3.36 14.06
CA MET A 257 -14.12 -4.64 14.76
C MET A 257 -15.10 -5.56 14.04
N SER A 258 -16.14 -5.02 13.42
CA SER A 258 -17.11 -5.77 12.59
C SER A 258 -16.43 -6.35 11.35
N LEU A 259 -15.60 -5.58 10.67
CA LEU A 259 -14.78 -6.02 9.53
C LEU A 259 -13.84 -7.17 9.91
N HIS A 260 -13.22 -7.12 11.09
CA HIS A 260 -12.38 -8.22 11.61
C HIS A 260 -13.19 -9.47 11.98
N SER A 261 -14.35 -9.31 12.64
CA SER A 261 -15.21 -10.43 13.03
C SER A 261 -15.84 -11.17 11.83
N HIS A 262 -16.12 -10.46 10.74
CA HIS A 262 -16.62 -11.05 9.50
C HIS A 262 -15.54 -11.78 8.69
N GLU A 263 -14.28 -11.36 8.77
CA GLU A 263 -13.15 -12.10 8.19
C GLU A 263 -12.85 -13.38 9.00
N ASP A 264 -12.88 -13.31 10.33
CA ASP A 264 -12.67 -14.48 11.20
C ASP A 264 -13.82 -15.51 11.09
N ALA A 265 -15.07 -15.06 10.92
CA ALA A 265 -16.21 -15.94 10.69
C ALA A 265 -16.16 -16.65 9.32
N LYS A 266 -15.67 -15.98 8.27
CA LYS A 266 -15.48 -16.59 6.93
C LYS A 266 -14.29 -17.55 6.91
N VAL A 267 -13.18 -17.21 7.57
CA VAL A 267 -12.01 -18.10 7.70
C VAL A 267 -12.35 -19.35 8.52
N GLY A 268 -13.19 -19.22 9.56
CA GLY A 268 -13.71 -20.34 10.34
C GLY A 268 -14.63 -21.27 9.54
N GLN A 269 -15.58 -20.74 8.76
CA GLN A 269 -16.48 -21.56 7.94
C GLN A 269 -15.77 -22.24 6.76
N GLN A 270 -14.76 -21.60 6.17
CA GLN A 270 -14.00 -22.15 5.03
C GLN A 270 -13.01 -23.25 5.48
N LYS A 271 -12.46 -23.17 6.71
CA LYS A 271 -11.67 -24.26 7.33
C LYS A 271 -12.54 -25.47 7.71
N VAL A 272 -13.76 -25.25 8.18
CA VAL A 272 -14.70 -26.35 8.52
C VAL A 272 -15.25 -27.04 7.26
N ALA A 273 -15.41 -26.32 6.14
CA ALA A 273 -15.79 -26.92 4.86
C ALA A 273 -14.67 -27.77 4.23
N LEU A 274 -13.41 -27.33 4.33
CA LEU A 274 -12.25 -28.09 3.84
C LEU A 274 -11.96 -29.36 4.66
N LEU A 275 -12.27 -29.38 5.96
CA LEU A 275 -12.09 -30.57 6.82
C LEU A 275 -13.24 -31.59 6.70
N LYS A 276 -14.41 -31.20 6.17
CA LYS A 276 -15.56 -32.11 5.95
C LYS A 276 -15.62 -32.71 4.53
N GLY A 277 -14.73 -32.30 3.64
CA GLY A 277 -14.72 -32.72 2.23
C GLY A 277 -13.61 -33.71 1.83
N CYS A 278 -12.76 -34.18 2.76
CA CYS A 278 -11.72 -35.16 2.43
C CYS A 278 -12.28 -36.60 2.43
N PRO A 279 -12.27 -37.34 1.31
CA PRO A 279 -12.47 -38.77 1.33
C PRO A 279 -11.29 -39.44 2.05
N SER A 280 -11.63 -40.36 2.95
CA SER A 280 -10.73 -41.17 3.77
C SER A 280 -9.47 -41.64 3.05
N ILE A 281 -8.30 -41.18 3.49
CA ILE A 281 -7.02 -41.83 3.17
C ILE A 281 -6.98 -43.13 3.97
N ARG A 282 -7.16 -44.26 3.27
CA ARG A 282 -6.94 -45.61 3.83
C ARG A 282 -5.48 -45.72 4.26
N ARG A 283 -5.25 -45.99 5.54
CA ARG A 283 -3.97 -46.49 6.04
C ARG A 283 -3.70 -47.85 5.41
N THR A 284 -2.74 -47.92 4.49
CA THR A 284 -2.10 -49.19 4.13
C THR A 284 -1.15 -49.56 5.29
N GLY A 285 -1.44 -50.68 5.93
CA GLY A 285 -0.66 -51.22 7.03
C GLY A 285 0.71 -51.67 6.55
N VAL A 286 1.76 -51.16 7.20
CA VAL A 286 3.10 -51.72 7.15
C VAL A 286 3.13 -52.84 8.19
N GLY A 287 3.29 -54.08 7.72
CA GLY A 287 3.40 -55.28 8.57
C GLY A 287 4.73 -55.35 9.33
N PRO A 288 4.80 -56.15 10.41
CA PRO A 288 5.95 -56.18 11.30
C PRO A 288 7.15 -56.91 10.67
N ARG A 289 8.35 -56.38 10.92
CA ARG A 289 9.65 -57.01 10.61
C ARG A 289 9.86 -58.27 11.46
N PRO A 290 10.43 -59.35 10.92
CA PRO A 290 10.90 -60.49 11.71
C PRO A 290 12.25 -60.18 12.39
N PRO A 291 12.63 -60.95 13.43
CA PRO A 291 13.80 -60.66 14.25
C PRO A 291 15.09 -61.10 13.56
N SER A 292 16.16 -60.41 13.92
CA SER A 292 17.54 -60.62 13.50
C SER A 292 18.14 -61.91 14.06
N GLU A 293 18.64 -62.75 13.15
CA GLU A 293 19.85 -63.57 13.29
C GLU A 293 20.72 -63.34 12.05
#